data_AF-A0A933ELX6-F1
#
_entry.id   AF-A0A933ELX6-F1
#
_cell.length_a   1.000
_cell.length_b   1.000
_cell.length_c   1.000
_cell.angle_alpha   90.00
_cell.angle_beta   90.00
_cell.angle_gamma   90.00
#
_symmetry.space_group_name_H-M   'P 1'
#
loop_
_entity.id
_entity.type
_entity.pdbx_description
1 polymer ?
#
loop_
_entity_poly.entity_id
_entity_poly.type
_entity_poly.pdbx_seq_one_letter_code
_entity_poly.pdbx_strand_id
1 'polypeptide(L)'
;MLEWIDVVVAVALALMLRFGIPLLITTVLVWALRRLDAHWQAEAEEAWRMSLAAAAELRTPCWETRQCPPEARAACPVYGRIDLPCWQLRRQATGRLPAACLDCVVFRNALAPQAA
;
A
#
# COMPACT_ATOMS: atom_id res chain seq x y z
N MET A 1 29.78 31.55 48.76
CA MET A 1 28.41 31.05 48.46
C MET A 1 28.04 31.32 47.01
N LEU A 2 28.30 32.54 46.48
CA LEU A 2 28.07 32.90 45.07
C LEU A 2 28.87 32.04 44.06
N GLU A 3 30.17 31.80 44.30
CA GLU A 3 31.02 31.02 43.37
C GLU A 3 30.56 29.56 43.15
N TRP A 4 29.98 28.92 44.16
CA TRP A 4 29.42 27.57 44.03
C TRP A 4 28.15 27.55 43.19
N ILE A 5 27.36 28.62 43.24
CA ILE A 5 26.14 28.76 42.42
C ILE A 5 26.54 28.87 40.96
N ASP A 6 27.57 29.65 40.64
CA ASP A 6 28.04 29.83 39.26
C ASP A 6 28.51 28.51 38.64
N VAL A 7 29.26 27.70 39.39
CA VAL A 7 29.71 26.37 38.95
C VAL A 7 28.52 25.44 38.70
N VAL A 8 27.56 25.39 39.63
CA VAL A 8 26.37 24.53 39.49
C VAL A 8 25.53 24.96 38.27
N VAL A 9 25.36 26.27 38.06
CA VAL A 9 24.64 26.82 36.91
C VAL A 9 25.36 26.47 35.60
N ALA A 10 26.69 26.63 35.54
CA ALA A 10 27.47 26.30 34.35
C ALA A 10 27.37 24.81 33.99
N VAL A 11 27.47 23.92 34.99
CA VAL A 11 27.33 22.47 34.78
C VAL A 11 25.92 22.10 34.34
N ALA A 12 24.90 22.66 34.99
CA ALA A 12 23.49 22.42 34.63
C ALA A 12 23.19 22.89 33.20
N LEU A 13 23.67 24.07 32.82
CA LEU A 13 23.51 24.60 31.47
C LEU A 13 24.21 23.71 30.43
N ALA A 14 25.44 23.27 30.70
CA ALA A 14 26.17 22.38 29.80
C ALA A 14 25.47 21.02 29.61
N LEU A 15 24.90 20.47 30.69
CA LEU A 15 24.10 19.24 30.64
C LEU A 15 22.82 19.45 29.82
N MET A 16 22.10 20.54 30.08
CA MET A 16 20.85 20.85 29.37
C MET A 16 21.11 21.13 27.88
N LEU A 17 22.23 21.78 27.54
CA LEU A 17 22.64 22.00 26.17
C LEU A 17 22.98 20.69 25.45
N ARG A 18 23.67 19.75 26.13
CA ARG A 18 24.09 18.47 25.54
C ARG A 18 23.00 17.41 25.50
N PHE A 19 22.07 17.40 26.44
CA PHE A 19 21.04 16.36 26.52
C PHE A 19 19.65 16.90 26.18
N GLY A 20 19.32 18.10 26.66
CA GLY A 20 18.02 18.73 26.40
C GLY A 20 17.83 19.04 24.92
N ILE A 21 18.82 19.65 24.27
CA ILE A 21 18.70 19.98 22.84
C ILE A 21 18.54 18.72 21.98
N PRO A 22 19.37 17.67 22.07
CA PRO A 22 19.18 16.48 21.26
C PRO A 22 17.86 15.76 21.51
N LEU A 23 17.40 15.68 22.76
CA LEU A 23 16.09 15.11 23.08
C LEU A 23 14.95 15.94 22.50
N LEU A 24 15.04 17.27 22.58
CA LEU A 24 14.03 18.16 21.99
C LEU A 24 14.01 18.04 20.47
N ILE A 25 15.17 17.99 19.81
CA ILE A 25 15.25 17.82 18.36
C ILE A 25 14.66 16.47 17.93
N THR A 26 15.03 15.38 18.59
CA THR A 26 14.52 14.04 18.25
C THR A 26 13.02 13.93 18.47
N THR A 27 12.50 14.47 19.57
CA THR A 27 11.05 14.48 19.83
C THR A 27 10.27 15.29 18.80
N VAL A 28 10.77 16.48 18.43
CA VAL A 28 10.17 17.30 17.37
C VAL A 28 10.23 16.58 16.02
N LEU A 29 11.36 15.95 15.68
CA LEU A 29 11.53 15.21 14.43
C LEU A 29 10.56 14.02 14.35
N VAL A 30 10.45 13.23 15.42
CA VAL A 30 9.50 12.11 15.48
C VAL A 30 8.07 12.61 15.33
N TRP A 31 7.71 13.70 16.01
CA TRP A 31 6.38 14.29 15.88
C TRP A 31 6.11 14.75 14.44
N ALA A 32 7.06 15.43 13.80
CA ALA A 32 6.95 15.90 12.43
C ALA A 32 6.79 14.74 11.44
N LEU A 33 7.62 13.69 11.56
CA LEU A 33 7.56 12.51 10.70
C LEU A 33 6.22 11.79 10.85
N ARG A 34 5.73 11.59 12.08
CA ARG A 34 4.42 10.94 12.32
C ARG A 34 3.27 11.75 11.73
N ARG A 35 3.35 13.08 11.77
CA ARG A 35 2.34 13.95 11.18
C ARG A 35 2.33 13.86 9.65
N LEU A 36 3.50 13.82 9.02
CA LEU A 36 3.61 13.65 7.57
C LEU A 36 3.13 12.26 7.14
N ASP A 37 3.53 11.22 7.87
CA ASP A 37 3.13 9.85 7.61
C ASP A 37 1.61 9.68 7.68
N ALA A 38 0.96 10.25 8.71
CA ALA A 38 -0.51 10.23 8.83
C ALA A 38 -1.20 10.93 7.65
N HIS A 39 -0.63 12.02 7.13
CA HIS A 39 -1.18 12.72 5.98
C HIS A 39 -1.12 11.86 4.71
N TRP A 40 0.04 11.23 4.44
CA TRP A 40 0.19 10.37 3.27
C TRP A 40 -0.60 9.07 3.38
N GLN A 41 -0.78 8.52 4.57
CA GLN A 41 -1.64 7.36 4.77
C GLN A 41 -3.09 7.67 4.38
N ALA A 42 -3.60 8.87 4.72
CA ALA A 42 -4.94 9.29 4.33
C ALA A 42 -5.06 9.42 2.79
N GLU A 43 -4.08 10.04 2.13
CA GLU A 43 -4.04 10.15 0.67
C GLU A 43 -3.94 8.78 -0.02
N ALA A 44 -3.12 7.87 0.53
CA ALA A 44 -2.97 6.52 0.02
C ALA A 44 -4.26 5.70 0.15
N GLU A 45 -5.01 5.89 1.23
CA GLU A 45 -6.31 5.23 1.42
C GLU A 45 -7.35 5.72 0.41
N GLU A 46 -7.39 7.03 0.13
CA GLU A 46 -8.26 7.60 -0.91
C GLU A 46 -7.86 7.12 -2.32
N ALA A 47 -6.56 7.17 -2.65
CA ALA A 47 -6.04 6.65 -3.91
C ALA A 47 -6.36 5.16 -4.08
N TRP A 48 -6.24 4.39 -3.01
CA TRP A 48 -6.60 2.98 -2.99
C TRP A 48 -8.10 2.77 -3.21
N ARG A 49 -8.97 3.51 -2.52
CA ARG A 49 -10.43 3.44 -2.73
C ARG A 49 -10.81 3.76 -4.18
N MET A 50 -10.19 4.78 -4.78
CA MET A 50 -10.40 5.10 -6.21
C MET A 50 -9.95 3.95 -7.11
N SER A 51 -8.80 3.36 -6.83
CA SER A 51 -8.28 2.23 -7.59
C SER A 51 -9.16 0.97 -7.46
N LEU A 52 -9.73 0.71 -6.27
CA LEU A 52 -10.72 -0.35 -6.03
C LEU A 52 -12.00 -0.13 -6.83
N ALA A 53 -12.50 1.10 -6.86
CA ALA A 53 -13.67 1.46 -7.65
C ALA A 53 -13.42 1.21 -9.16
N ALA A 54 -12.27 1.67 -9.67
CA ALA A 54 -11.87 1.43 -11.06
C ALA A 54 -11.70 -0.07 -11.39
N ALA A 55 -11.12 -0.84 -10.48
CA ALA A 55 -10.97 -2.29 -10.64
C ALA A 55 -12.32 -3.03 -10.61
N ALA A 56 -13.28 -2.54 -9.80
CA ALA A 56 -14.64 -3.08 -9.76
C ALA A 56 -15.39 -2.81 -11.06
N GLU A 57 -15.21 -1.64 -11.67
CA GLU A 57 -15.76 -1.30 -12.99
C GLU A 57 -15.19 -2.22 -14.09
N LEU A 58 -13.91 -2.60 -13.99
CA LEU A 58 -13.26 -3.53 -14.91
C LEU A 58 -13.65 -5.02 -14.73
N ARG A 59 -14.69 -5.36 -13.96
CA ARG A 59 -15.24 -6.73 -13.85
C ARG A 59 -15.94 -7.24 -15.12
N THR A 60 -15.52 -6.79 -16.29
CA THR A 60 -15.96 -7.39 -17.55
C THR A 60 -15.40 -8.81 -17.64
N PRO A 61 -16.25 -9.81 -17.92
CA PRO A 61 -15.79 -11.18 -17.99
C PRO A 61 -14.88 -11.38 -19.20
N CYS A 62 -13.80 -12.13 -19.01
CA CYS A 62 -12.74 -12.22 -20.03
C CYS A 62 -13.21 -12.80 -21.37
N TRP A 63 -14.28 -13.60 -21.38
CA TRP A 63 -14.83 -14.19 -22.61
C TRP A 63 -15.53 -13.16 -23.50
N GLU A 64 -16.03 -12.07 -22.92
CA GLU A 64 -16.58 -10.94 -23.67
C GLU A 64 -15.45 -10.08 -24.24
N THR A 65 -14.47 -9.70 -23.41
CA THR A 65 -13.34 -8.86 -23.84
C THR A 65 -12.44 -9.55 -24.87
N ARG A 66 -12.19 -10.86 -24.73
CA ARG A 66 -11.39 -11.64 -25.68
C ARG A 66 -12.20 -12.26 -26.82
N GLN A 67 -13.51 -11.99 -26.87
CA GLN A 67 -14.43 -12.53 -27.87
C GLN A 67 -14.22 -14.05 -28.09
N CYS A 68 -14.16 -14.81 -26.99
CA CYS A 68 -13.84 -16.23 -27.08
C CYS A 68 -14.95 -16.98 -27.85
N PRO A 69 -14.60 -17.89 -28.79
CA PRO A 69 -15.58 -18.71 -29.50
C PRO A 69 -16.29 -19.67 -28.53
N PRO A 70 -17.51 -20.15 -28.87
CA PRO A 70 -18.34 -20.96 -27.97
C PRO A 70 -17.65 -22.26 -27.52
N GLU A 71 -16.86 -22.89 -28.38
CA GLU A 71 -16.06 -24.08 -28.05
C GLU A 71 -15.02 -23.79 -26.97
N ALA A 72 -14.32 -22.66 -27.06
CA ALA A 72 -13.35 -22.23 -26.07
C ALA A 72 -14.00 -21.82 -24.74
N ARG A 73 -15.27 -21.37 -24.75
CA ARG A 73 -16.04 -21.10 -23.53
C ARG A 73 -16.42 -22.39 -22.81
N ALA A 74 -16.88 -23.40 -23.54
CA ALA A 74 -17.25 -24.70 -22.98
C ALA A 74 -16.04 -25.44 -22.36
N ALA A 75 -14.86 -25.30 -22.95
CA ALA A 75 -13.62 -25.88 -22.42
C ALA A 75 -12.99 -25.05 -21.29
N CYS A 76 -13.51 -23.86 -20.97
CA CYS A 76 -12.90 -22.97 -20.00
C CYS A 76 -13.38 -23.29 -18.58
N PRO A 77 -12.49 -23.64 -17.63
CA PRO A 77 -12.87 -23.97 -16.25
C PRO A 77 -13.38 -22.76 -15.44
N VAL A 78 -13.31 -21.57 -16.04
CA VAL A 78 -13.61 -20.27 -15.42
C VAL A 78 -14.89 -19.65 -16.03
N TYR A 79 -15.49 -20.31 -17.02
CA TYR A 79 -16.68 -19.79 -17.69
C TYR A 79 -17.88 -19.71 -16.73
N GLY A 80 -18.59 -18.58 -16.74
CA GLY A 80 -19.75 -18.33 -15.87
C GLY A 80 -19.40 -17.88 -14.44
N ARG A 81 -18.12 -17.78 -14.08
CA ARG A 81 -17.65 -17.29 -12.78
C ARG A 81 -17.18 -15.84 -12.91
N ILE A 82 -17.96 -14.91 -12.34
CA ILE A 82 -17.70 -13.46 -12.32
C ILE A 82 -17.36 -12.93 -10.91
N ASP A 83 -17.36 -13.83 -9.92
CA ASP A 83 -17.05 -13.57 -8.52
C ASP A 83 -15.60 -13.15 -8.30
N LEU A 84 -14.70 -13.71 -9.13
CA LEU A 84 -13.27 -13.46 -9.08
C LEU A 84 -12.75 -13.09 -10.48
N PRO A 85 -11.67 -12.30 -10.56
CA PRO A 85 -11.06 -11.97 -11.84
C PRO A 85 -10.53 -13.23 -12.53
N CYS A 86 -10.65 -13.26 -13.86
CA CYS A 86 -10.36 -14.44 -14.67
C CYS A 86 -8.95 -15.03 -14.45
N TRP A 87 -7.95 -14.19 -14.16
CA TRP A 87 -6.57 -14.62 -13.91
C TRP A 87 -6.45 -15.40 -12.59
N GLN A 88 -7.22 -15.04 -11.57
CA GLN A 88 -7.21 -15.70 -10.26
C GLN A 88 -7.89 -17.05 -10.34
N LEU A 89 -9.05 -17.12 -11.00
CA LEU A 89 -9.75 -18.37 -11.27
C LEU A 89 -8.92 -19.32 -12.13
N ARG A 90 -8.24 -18.80 -13.17
CA ARG A 90 -7.32 -19.61 -13.98
C ARG A 90 -6.14 -20.13 -13.16
N ARG A 91 -5.51 -19.27 -12.34
CA ARG A 91 -4.41 -19.69 -11.45
C ARG A 91 -4.86 -20.75 -10.46
N GLN A 92 -6.06 -20.64 -9.89
CA GLN A 92 -6.63 -21.65 -9.00
C GLN A 92 -6.91 -22.97 -9.73
N ALA A 93 -7.43 -22.91 -10.96
CA ALA A 93 -7.78 -24.10 -11.73
C ALA A 93 -6.55 -24.85 -12.28
N THR A 94 -5.52 -24.14 -12.75
CA THR A 94 -4.35 -24.75 -13.41
C THR A 94 -3.10 -24.80 -12.51
N GLY A 95 -3.14 -24.17 -11.34
CA GLY A 95 -1.99 -23.99 -10.44
C GLY A 95 -0.93 -23.01 -10.96
N ARG A 96 -1.11 -22.42 -12.15
CA ARG A 96 -0.12 -21.56 -12.82
C ARG A 96 -0.80 -20.36 -13.46
N LEU A 97 -0.15 -19.21 -13.45
CA LEU A 97 -0.63 -18.06 -14.21
C LEU A 97 -0.21 -18.22 -15.68
N PRO A 98 -1.14 -18.21 -16.65
CA PRO A 98 -0.78 -18.25 -18.07
C PRO A 98 0.00 -17.00 -18.48
N ALA A 99 0.99 -17.14 -19.37
CA ALA A 99 1.79 -16.01 -19.86
C ALA A 99 0.91 -14.88 -20.46
N ALA A 100 -0.17 -15.24 -21.15
CA ALA A 100 -1.12 -14.28 -21.72
C ALA A 100 -1.87 -13.43 -20.67
N CYS A 101 -1.80 -13.77 -19.38
CA CYS A 101 -2.32 -12.92 -18.31
C CYS A 101 -1.34 -11.80 -17.94
N LEU A 102 -0.02 -11.96 -18.14
CA LEU A 102 0.98 -10.95 -17.79
C LEU A 102 0.79 -9.64 -18.59
N ASP A 103 0.29 -9.75 -19.81
CA ASP A 103 0.00 -8.61 -20.69
C ASP A 103 -1.46 -8.14 -20.63
N CYS A 104 -2.29 -8.77 -19.80
CA CYS A 104 -3.69 -8.42 -19.72
C CYS A 104 -3.90 -7.20 -18.81
N VAL A 105 -4.64 -6.20 -19.30
CA VAL A 105 -4.99 -4.98 -18.54
C VAL A 105 -5.67 -5.30 -17.20
N VAL A 106 -6.52 -6.33 -17.14
CA VAL A 106 -7.20 -6.76 -15.90
C VAL A 106 -6.21 -7.29 -14.86
N PHE A 107 -5.14 -7.96 -15.30
CA PHE A 107 -4.09 -8.44 -14.40
C PHE A 107 -3.10 -7.34 -14.02
N ARG A 108 -2.72 -6.46 -14.96
CA ARG A 108 -1.81 -5.33 -14.70
C ARG A 108 -2.42 -4.30 -13.74
N ASN A 109 -3.75 -4.14 -13.79
CA ASN A 109 -4.49 -3.31 -12.85
C ASN A 109 -4.97 -4.10 -11.61
N ALA A 110 -4.49 -5.33 -11.41
CA ALA A 110 -4.80 -6.08 -10.20
C ALA A 110 -4.16 -5.38 -9.00
N LEU A 111 -5.00 -5.02 -8.05
CA LEU A 111 -4.60 -4.36 -6.82
C LEU A 111 -3.84 -5.33 -5.92
N ALA A 112 -2.61 -4.97 -5.53
CA ALA A 112 -1.79 -5.77 -4.62
C ALA A 112 -2.38 -5.72 -3.19
N PRO A 113 -2.46 -6.83 -2.44
CA PRO A 113 -3.02 -6.81 -1.09
C PRO A 113 -2.38 -5.71 -0.24
N GLN A 114 -3.19 -4.81 0.34
CA GLN A 114 -2.70 -3.92 1.38
C GLN A 114 -2.30 -4.77 2.58
N ALA A 115 -1.08 -4.59 3.06
CA ALA A 115 -0.67 -5.19 4.33
C ALA A 115 -1.58 -4.59 5.41
N ALA A 116 -2.42 -5.44 6.00
CA ALA A 116 -3.31 -5.09 7.10
C ALA A 116 -2.55 -4.92 8.42
#